data_AF-A0A5Q0NZV7-F1
#
_entry.id   AF-A0A5Q0NZV7-F1
#
_cell.length_a   1.000
_cell.length_b   1.000
_cell.length_c   1.000
_cell.angle_alpha   90.00
_cell.angle_beta   90.00
_cell.angle_gamma   90.00
#
_symmetry.space_group_name_H-M   'P 1'
#
loop_
_entity.id
_entity.type
_entity.pdbx_description
1 polymer ?
#
loop_
_entity_poly.entity_id
_entity_poly.type
_entity_poly.pdbx_seq_one_letter_code
_entity_poly.pdbx_strand_id
1 'polypeptide(L)'
;MSQKKAKIEELLALSNDLDFKNNSISGTVTPVTAADIALINVFIEQTFGDDFKFDGITPKANETSLFRLNLIQDSSNYATYQSYIQHKLDITKKINCSDADVIYENLNEMKNGQADYIPELKLFTKFIRCLSENYYQKDNVLIFFSKNYCEVPVQPRAFEKYLDSVKLYKENKKLTKSLQEFLNWITEQKTEGDVTEPLNAHKSELYVIVATEIIENLITIDKNDRIFNLIKNIENVINDTKSKYSLYLDDFKYSKFIEKINKHSEEFLNKVNKVITDLQSQILAIPLTISAITFFKDPDKVNTYIYAGFLVYLMMVFYSGCQQAYNLTHIRIQIKQFNESAKLPKELSTEWKKEIKPVNQKILCHQIFLLIVSLFIGFLIGVCIINIDFLFSLFSKINYFYFFSIVFFCCIAYLLIIKNLKN
;
A
#
# COMPACT_ATOMS: atom_id res chain seq x y z
N MET A 1 8.47 6.03 41.81
CA MET A 1 9.87 5.52 41.83
C MET A 1 9.90 4.39 42.85
N SER A 2 10.44 3.20 42.54
CA SER A 2 10.34 2.06 43.47
C SER A 2 11.24 2.29 44.69
N GLN A 3 10.77 1.94 45.89
CA GLN A 3 11.51 2.07 47.15
C GLN A 3 12.86 1.29 47.11
N LYS A 4 12.86 0.14 46.42
CA LYS A 4 14.05 -0.68 46.13
C LYS A 4 15.14 0.11 45.39
N LYS A 5 14.78 0.80 44.30
CA LYS A 5 15.73 1.59 43.50
C LYS A 5 16.42 2.65 44.35
N ALA A 6 15.65 3.43 45.10
CA ALA A 6 16.19 4.51 45.93
C ALA A 6 17.19 3.98 46.97
N LYS A 7 16.88 2.84 47.60
CA LYS A 7 17.76 2.22 48.60
C LYS A 7 19.05 1.67 48.00
N ILE A 8 19.01 1.12 46.78
CA ILE A 8 20.22 0.67 46.08
C ILE A 8 21.07 1.88 45.68
N GLU A 9 20.47 2.99 45.23
CA GLU A 9 21.19 4.22 44.91
C GLU A 9 21.86 4.83 46.16
N GLU A 10 21.18 4.83 47.31
CA GLU A 10 21.75 5.22 48.60
C GLU A 10 22.94 4.33 48.99
N LEU A 11 22.82 3.00 48.82
CA LEU A 11 23.89 2.06 49.12
C LEU A 11 25.11 2.31 48.23
N LEU A 12 24.90 2.52 46.93
CA LEU A 12 25.96 2.82 45.97
C LEU A 12 26.66 4.15 46.30
N ALA A 13 25.92 5.15 46.78
CA ALA A 13 26.50 6.44 47.17
C ALA A 13 27.37 6.35 48.45
N LEU A 14 27.07 5.40 49.34
CA LEU A 14 27.86 5.10 50.54
C LEU A 14 29.10 4.23 50.24
N SER A 15 29.12 3.56 49.09
CA SER A 15 30.11 2.54 48.77
C SER A 15 31.37 3.10 48.10
N ASN A 16 32.49 2.45 48.36
CA ASN A 16 33.78 2.65 47.68
C ASN A 16 34.16 1.40 46.88
N ASP A 17 35.11 1.54 45.95
CA ASP A 17 35.69 0.44 45.15
C ASP A 17 34.64 -0.47 44.49
N LEU A 18 33.61 0.15 43.91
CA LEU A 18 32.51 -0.57 43.27
C LEU A 18 32.99 -1.39 42.06
N ASP A 19 32.63 -2.68 42.04
CA ASP A 19 32.84 -3.62 40.95
C ASP A 19 31.49 -4.19 40.49
N PHE A 20 31.27 -4.16 39.17
CA PHE A 20 30.01 -4.55 38.53
C PHE A 20 30.26 -5.77 37.65
N LYS A 21 29.66 -6.92 38.00
CA LYS A 21 29.84 -8.18 37.25
C LYS A 21 28.55 -8.96 37.15
N ASN A 22 28.18 -9.38 35.94
CA ASN A 22 26.92 -10.10 35.66
C ASN A 22 25.72 -9.34 36.27
N ASN A 23 24.90 -9.99 37.10
CA ASN A 23 23.80 -9.32 37.81
C ASN A 23 24.15 -8.97 39.27
N SER A 24 25.44 -8.76 39.55
CA SER A 24 25.96 -8.51 40.89
C SER A 24 26.72 -7.18 40.97
N ILE A 25 26.57 -6.53 42.10
CA ILE A 25 27.29 -5.33 42.50
C ILE A 25 28.09 -5.69 43.74
N SER A 26 29.38 -5.41 43.76
CA SER A 26 30.23 -5.57 44.93
C SER A 26 31.01 -4.30 45.21
N GLY A 27 31.43 -4.11 46.44
CA GLY A 27 32.24 -2.97 46.85
C GLY A 27 32.53 -3.03 48.33
N THR A 28 33.07 -1.94 48.85
CA THR A 28 33.29 -1.75 50.28
C THR A 28 32.38 -0.65 50.81
N VAL A 29 31.90 -0.77 52.04
CA VAL A 29 31.16 0.31 52.72
C VAL A 29 31.82 0.61 54.06
N THR A 30 31.83 1.89 54.42
CA THR A 30 32.33 2.38 55.71
C THR A 30 31.24 3.26 56.32
N PRO A 31 30.24 2.69 57.03
CA PRO A 31 29.13 3.46 57.56
C PRO A 31 29.61 4.42 58.65
N VAL A 32 29.20 5.69 58.61
CA VAL A 32 29.62 6.73 59.57
C VAL A 32 28.47 7.10 60.50
N THR A 33 27.24 7.10 59.98
CA THR A 33 26.04 7.50 60.70
C THR A 33 25.14 6.32 61.08
N ALA A 34 24.23 6.52 62.03
CA ALA A 34 23.21 5.53 62.37
C ALA A 34 22.27 5.22 61.19
N ALA A 35 22.09 6.18 60.27
CA ALA A 35 21.30 5.99 59.06
C ALA A 35 21.99 5.04 58.07
N ASP A 36 23.32 5.11 57.96
CA ASP A 36 24.12 4.22 57.10
C ASP A 36 24.03 2.76 57.58
N ILE A 37 24.14 2.56 58.90
CA ILE A 37 23.98 1.24 59.55
C ILE A 37 22.56 0.69 59.29
N ALA A 38 21.54 1.53 59.46
CA ALA A 38 20.15 1.15 59.19
C ALA A 38 19.93 0.77 57.72
N LEU A 39 20.54 1.50 56.78
CA LEU A 39 20.49 1.20 55.35
C LEU A 39 21.10 -0.18 55.05
N ILE A 40 22.28 -0.49 55.58
CA ILE A 40 22.94 -1.79 55.35
C ILE A 40 22.10 -2.93 55.96
N ASN A 41 21.53 -2.72 57.15
CA ASN A 41 20.66 -3.72 57.80
C ASN A 41 19.42 -4.06 56.95
N VAL A 42 18.80 -3.09 56.26
CA VAL A 42 17.68 -3.34 55.35
C VAL A 42 18.05 -4.38 54.27
N PHE A 43 19.29 -4.36 53.78
CA PHE A 43 19.78 -5.33 52.80
C PHE A 43 20.18 -6.67 53.43
N ILE A 44 20.81 -6.68 54.61
CA ILE A 44 21.12 -7.91 55.38
C ILE A 44 19.84 -8.68 55.70
N GLU A 45 18.77 -7.97 56.07
CA GLU A 45 17.44 -8.53 56.33
C GLU A 45 16.73 -9.01 55.04
N GLN A 46 17.35 -8.86 53.87
CA GLN A 46 16.81 -9.25 52.55
C GLN A 46 15.41 -8.67 52.29
N THR A 47 15.16 -7.44 52.75
CA THR A 47 13.85 -6.77 52.65
C THR A 47 13.30 -6.70 51.21
N PHE A 48 14.18 -6.67 50.22
CA PHE A 48 13.82 -6.58 48.79
C PHE A 48 13.91 -7.93 48.05
N GLY A 49 14.15 -9.02 48.78
CA GLY A 49 14.32 -10.37 48.27
C GLY A 49 15.66 -10.63 47.56
N ASP A 50 16.47 -9.60 47.28
CA ASP A 50 17.78 -9.76 46.65
C ASP A 50 18.78 -10.53 47.53
N ASP A 51 19.70 -11.26 46.91
CA ASP A 51 20.76 -11.98 47.63
C ASP A 51 21.88 -11.01 47.99
N PHE A 52 21.82 -10.49 49.21
CA PHE A 52 22.83 -9.61 49.78
C PHE A 52 23.74 -10.39 50.72
N LYS A 53 25.05 -10.25 50.52
CA LYS A 53 26.11 -10.80 51.36
C LYS A 53 26.97 -9.66 51.89
N PHE A 54 27.23 -9.69 53.19
CA PHE A 54 28.02 -8.68 53.88
C PHE A 54 29.12 -9.38 54.69
N ASP A 55 30.35 -8.90 54.59
CA ASP A 55 31.51 -9.45 55.30
C ASP A 55 31.56 -8.85 56.71
N GLY A 56 30.75 -9.45 57.60
CA GLY A 56 30.55 -9.04 58.99
C GLY A 56 29.22 -9.56 59.54
N ILE A 57 29.16 -9.83 60.85
CA ILE A 57 27.90 -10.28 61.50
C ILE A 57 26.92 -9.09 61.63
N THR A 58 27.45 -7.89 61.88
CA THR A 58 26.67 -6.65 62.04
C THR A 58 27.50 -5.45 61.55
N PRO A 59 26.92 -4.50 60.80
CA PRO A 59 27.61 -3.28 60.39
C PRO A 59 27.96 -2.41 61.61
N LYS A 60 29.22 -1.99 61.74
CA LYS A 60 29.69 -1.10 62.80
C LYS A 60 30.20 0.22 62.23
N ALA A 61 30.02 1.30 62.99
CA ALA A 61 30.48 2.63 62.58
C ALA A 61 32.00 2.67 62.37
N ASN A 62 32.43 3.29 61.26
CA ASN A 62 33.82 3.45 60.83
C ASN A 62 34.57 2.13 60.52
N GLU A 63 33.87 1.00 60.45
CA GLU A 63 34.45 -0.28 60.05
C GLU A 63 34.22 -0.49 58.55
N THR A 64 35.27 -0.81 57.79
CA THR A 64 35.15 -1.06 56.35
C THR A 64 34.86 -2.54 56.13
N SER A 65 33.73 -2.83 55.49
CA SER A 65 33.29 -4.19 55.20
C SER A 65 32.98 -4.36 53.73
N LEU A 66 33.30 -5.54 53.20
CA LEU A 66 32.96 -5.90 51.83
C LEU A 66 31.50 -6.32 51.74
N PHE A 67 30.83 -5.95 50.66
CA PHE A 67 29.49 -6.44 50.36
C PHE A 67 29.40 -6.97 48.92
N ARG A 68 28.41 -7.82 48.71
CA ARG A 68 27.94 -8.25 47.39
C ARG A 68 26.43 -8.27 47.37
N LEU A 69 25.84 -7.50 46.48
CA LEU A 69 24.42 -7.48 46.17
C LEU A 69 24.20 -8.19 44.83
N ASN A 70 23.64 -9.39 44.87
CA ASN A 70 23.14 -10.09 43.69
C ASN A 70 21.69 -9.68 43.48
N LEU A 71 21.43 -8.90 42.45
CA LEU A 71 20.06 -8.54 42.11
C LEU A 71 19.35 -9.81 41.63
N ILE A 72 18.18 -10.11 42.19
CA ILE A 72 17.28 -11.06 41.53
C ILE A 72 16.91 -10.45 40.17
N GLN A 73 16.79 -11.29 39.13
CA GLN A 73 16.34 -10.86 37.81
C GLN A 73 14.93 -10.27 37.89
N ASP A 74 14.86 -8.99 38.20
CA ASP A 74 13.71 -8.13 38.06
C ASP A 74 13.63 -7.70 36.59
N SER A 75 12.41 -7.64 36.05
CA SER A 75 12.10 -7.08 34.74
C SER A 75 12.74 -5.70 34.43
N SER A 76 13.05 -4.92 35.46
CA SER A 76 13.37 -3.48 35.38
C SER A 76 14.68 -3.06 36.05
N ASN A 77 15.35 -3.91 36.83
CA ASN A 77 16.57 -3.55 37.57
C ASN A 77 17.74 -4.46 37.16
N TYR A 78 18.84 -3.84 36.74
CA TYR A 78 20.02 -4.52 36.19
C TYR A 78 21.28 -3.98 36.85
N ALA A 79 22.18 -4.88 37.27
CA ALA A 79 23.44 -4.45 37.86
C ALA A 79 24.37 -3.86 36.79
N THR A 80 24.49 -4.54 35.66
CA THR A 80 25.44 -4.23 34.57
C THR A 80 24.75 -4.09 33.21
N TYR A 81 25.42 -3.44 32.27
CA TYR A 81 25.02 -3.49 30.85
C TYR A 81 24.96 -4.91 30.31
N GLN A 82 25.91 -5.76 30.72
CA GLN A 82 25.92 -7.17 30.33
C GLN A 82 24.61 -7.87 30.71
N SER A 83 24.16 -7.71 31.96
CA SER A 83 22.91 -8.32 32.43
C SER A 83 21.69 -7.78 31.70
N TYR A 84 21.67 -6.47 31.41
CA TYR A 84 20.61 -5.83 30.63
C TYR A 84 20.54 -6.39 29.20
N ILE A 85 21.66 -6.41 28.49
CA ILE A 85 21.76 -6.86 27.10
C ILE A 85 21.39 -8.34 27.00
N GLN A 86 21.96 -9.19 27.86
CA GLN A 86 21.67 -10.63 27.87
C GLN A 86 20.21 -10.94 28.16
N HIS A 87 19.53 -10.10 28.94
CA HIS A 87 18.12 -10.27 29.23
C HIS A 87 17.22 -9.67 28.14
N LYS A 88 17.33 -8.37 27.86
CA LYS A 88 16.40 -7.64 26.97
C LYS A 88 16.53 -8.03 25.50
N LEU A 89 17.74 -8.33 25.03
CA LEU A 89 17.99 -8.78 23.65
C LEU A 89 17.74 -10.28 23.43
N ASP A 90 17.37 -11.03 24.47
CA ASP A 90 16.95 -12.43 24.33
C ASP A 90 15.56 -12.50 23.69
N ILE A 91 15.52 -12.63 22.36
CA ILE A 91 14.29 -12.62 21.57
C ILE A 91 13.39 -13.84 21.85
N THR A 92 13.93 -14.91 22.46
CA THR A 92 13.15 -16.07 22.88
C THR A 92 12.19 -15.78 24.05
N LYS A 93 12.50 -14.76 24.85
CA LYS A 93 11.68 -14.34 25.99
C LYS A 93 10.74 -13.23 25.57
N LYS A 94 9.48 -13.28 26.01
CA LYS A 94 8.55 -12.15 25.89
C LYS A 94 8.87 -11.13 26.99
N ILE A 95 9.51 -10.05 26.63
CA ILE A 95 9.95 -9.01 27.57
C ILE A 95 9.40 -7.66 27.10
N ASN A 96 8.78 -6.91 28.01
CA ASN A 96 8.36 -5.55 27.72
C ASN A 96 9.56 -4.59 27.87
N CYS A 97 9.74 -3.74 26.85
CA CYS A 97 10.62 -2.58 26.93
C CYS A 97 9.89 -1.50 27.75
N SER A 98 10.32 -1.27 28.99
CA SER A 98 9.75 -0.25 29.86
C SER A 98 10.67 0.96 29.91
N ASP A 99 10.10 2.16 29.97
CA ASP A 99 10.90 3.37 30.18
C ASP A 99 11.55 3.39 31.58
N ALA A 100 11.06 2.58 32.52
CA ALA A 100 11.54 2.49 33.89
C ALA A 100 12.77 1.59 34.10
N ASP A 101 13.33 0.97 33.05
CA ASP A 101 14.54 0.13 33.20
C ASP A 101 15.73 0.92 33.77
N VAL A 102 16.42 0.35 34.76
CA VAL A 102 17.58 0.93 35.44
C VAL A 102 18.79 0.01 35.32
N ILE A 103 19.93 0.60 34.94
CA ILE A 103 21.24 -0.07 34.94
C ILE A 103 22.13 0.65 35.96
N TYR A 104 22.48 -0.01 37.07
CA TYR A 104 23.22 0.63 38.16
C TYR A 104 24.66 0.97 37.78
N GLU A 105 25.31 0.16 36.94
CA GLU A 105 26.60 0.47 36.32
C GLU A 105 26.57 1.81 35.57
N ASN A 106 25.56 2.04 34.71
CA ASN A 106 25.38 3.32 34.00
C ASN A 106 25.21 4.50 34.95
N LEU A 107 24.43 4.34 36.03
CA LEU A 107 24.27 5.40 37.04
C LEU A 107 25.60 5.77 37.71
N ASN A 108 26.43 4.76 38.01
CA ASN A 108 27.75 4.98 38.58
C ASN A 108 28.71 5.64 37.57
N GLU A 109 28.73 5.16 36.33
CA GLU A 109 29.54 5.73 35.25
C GLU A 109 29.15 7.19 34.93
N MET A 110 27.86 7.52 34.93
CA MET A 110 27.38 8.89 34.76
C MET A 110 27.83 9.81 35.90
N LYS A 111 27.82 9.33 37.15
CA LYS A 111 28.38 10.09 38.30
C LYS A 111 29.88 10.38 38.11
N ASN A 112 30.58 9.47 37.43
CA ASN A 112 31.99 9.60 37.08
C ASN A 112 32.23 10.36 35.76
N GLY A 113 31.20 11.01 35.20
CA GLY A 113 31.31 11.87 34.01
C GLY A 113 31.23 11.16 32.66
N GLN A 114 30.90 9.86 32.63
CA GLN A 114 30.66 9.15 31.37
C GLN A 114 29.26 9.44 30.80
N ALA A 115 29.06 9.11 29.52
CA ALA A 115 27.81 9.33 28.81
C ALA A 115 26.73 8.30 29.20
N ASP A 116 25.47 8.73 29.21
CA ASP A 116 24.33 7.82 29.35
C ASP A 116 24.10 7.02 28.07
N TYR A 117 24.19 5.69 28.16
CA TYR A 117 24.06 4.78 27.03
C TYR A 117 22.71 4.03 27.00
N ILE A 118 21.87 4.21 28.02
CA ILE A 118 20.55 3.56 28.11
C ILE A 118 19.63 3.90 26.93
N PRO A 119 19.53 5.15 26.44
CA PRO A 119 18.63 5.49 25.34
C PRO A 119 18.91 4.69 24.05
N GLU A 120 20.19 4.58 23.68
CA GLU A 120 20.63 3.86 22.48
C GLU A 120 20.47 2.33 22.64
N LEU A 121 20.72 1.78 23.83
CA LEU A 121 20.43 0.37 24.14
C LEU A 121 18.94 0.03 24.04
N LYS A 122 18.07 0.93 24.52
CA LYS A 122 16.62 0.79 24.35
C LYS A 122 16.23 0.82 22.88
N LEU A 123 16.87 1.67 22.07
CA LEU A 123 16.63 1.75 20.64
C LEU A 123 17.00 0.43 19.93
N PHE A 124 18.15 -0.16 20.25
CA PHE A 124 18.56 -1.46 19.71
C PHE A 124 17.60 -2.58 20.11
N THR A 125 17.14 -2.57 21.36
CA THR A 125 16.14 -3.54 21.84
C THR A 125 14.84 -3.41 21.05
N LYS A 126 14.32 -2.19 20.86
CA LYS A 126 13.11 -1.94 20.06
C LYS A 126 13.29 -2.38 18.61
N PHE A 127 14.45 -2.10 18.01
CA PHE A 127 14.78 -2.53 16.65
C PHE A 127 14.78 -4.05 16.49
N ILE A 128 15.54 -4.76 17.33
CA ILE A 128 15.64 -6.22 17.26
C ILE A 128 14.28 -6.87 17.52
N ARG A 129 13.49 -6.32 18.45
CA ARG A 129 12.12 -6.78 18.73
C ARG A 129 11.20 -6.60 17.54
N CYS A 130 11.22 -5.42 16.92
CA CYS A 130 10.46 -5.15 15.70
C CYS A 130 10.78 -6.19 14.62
N LEU A 131 12.06 -6.55 14.43
CA LEU A 131 12.42 -7.61 13.49
C LEU A 131 11.88 -8.97 13.94
N SER A 132 12.05 -9.35 15.21
CA SER A 132 11.58 -10.64 15.75
C SER A 132 10.07 -10.85 15.67
N GLU A 133 9.29 -9.76 15.70
CA GLU A 133 7.83 -9.81 15.61
C GLU A 133 7.32 -9.95 14.17
N ASN A 134 8.10 -9.50 13.18
CA ASN A 134 7.70 -9.47 11.79
C ASN A 134 8.37 -10.58 10.95
N TYR A 135 9.44 -11.20 11.44
CA TYR A 135 10.20 -12.24 10.75
C TYR A 135 10.29 -13.52 11.57
N TYR A 136 10.68 -14.61 10.91
CA TYR A 136 10.84 -15.89 11.59
C TYR A 136 12.03 -15.83 12.56
N GLN A 137 11.87 -16.43 13.74
CA GLN A 137 12.93 -16.52 14.72
C GLN A 137 13.01 -17.93 15.33
N LYS A 138 14.23 -18.37 15.61
CA LYS A 138 14.52 -19.60 16.33
C LYS A 138 15.81 -19.45 17.13
N ASP A 139 15.79 -19.81 18.40
CA ASP A 139 17.00 -19.89 19.26
C ASP A 139 17.90 -18.63 19.22
N ASN A 140 17.31 -17.43 19.36
CA ASN A 140 18.02 -16.14 19.24
C ASN A 140 18.65 -15.85 17.86
N VAL A 141 18.15 -16.51 16.82
CA VAL A 141 18.49 -16.25 15.42
C VAL A 141 17.26 -15.72 14.68
N LEU A 142 17.41 -14.55 14.05
CA LEU A 142 16.43 -14.00 13.11
C LEU A 142 16.68 -14.62 11.74
N ILE A 143 15.63 -15.07 11.06
CA ILE A 143 15.71 -15.66 9.73
C ILE A 143 14.87 -14.82 8.77
N PHE A 144 15.55 -14.24 7.79
CA PHE A 144 14.94 -13.45 6.72
C PHE A 144 14.79 -14.30 5.47
N PHE A 145 13.60 -14.27 4.88
CA PHE A 145 13.27 -15.00 3.65
C PHE A 145 12.92 -14.02 2.53
N SER A 146 13.54 -14.22 1.37
CA SER A 146 13.26 -13.56 0.09
C SER A 146 13.56 -14.58 -1.02
N LYS A 147 14.29 -14.22 -2.09
CA LYS A 147 14.86 -15.14 -3.09
C LYS A 147 15.90 -16.08 -2.48
N ASN A 148 16.62 -15.59 -1.49
CA ASN A 148 17.58 -16.33 -0.66
C ASN A 148 17.12 -16.25 0.80
N TYR A 149 17.82 -16.93 1.70
CA TYR A 149 17.63 -16.78 3.14
C TYR A 149 18.90 -16.25 3.81
N CYS A 150 18.74 -15.49 4.90
CA CYS A 150 19.86 -15.06 5.74
C CYS A 150 19.51 -15.26 7.21
N GLU A 151 20.41 -15.93 7.92
CA GLU A 151 20.35 -16.10 9.36
C GLU A 151 21.18 -15.01 10.05
N VAL A 152 20.58 -14.31 10.99
CA VAL A 152 21.19 -13.22 11.76
C VAL A 152 21.08 -13.56 13.26
N PRO A 153 22.13 -14.16 13.84
CA PRO A 153 22.19 -14.42 15.27
C PRO A 153 22.28 -13.11 16.07
N VAL A 154 21.36 -12.90 17.02
CA VAL A 154 21.34 -11.70 17.88
C VAL A 154 22.50 -11.69 18.87
N GLN A 155 23.00 -12.85 19.31
CA GLN A 155 24.16 -12.96 20.21
C GLN A 155 24.12 -12.03 21.45
N PRO A 156 23.12 -12.13 22.34
CA PRO A 156 23.07 -11.31 23.57
C PRO A 156 24.31 -11.46 24.48
N ARG A 157 25.06 -12.57 24.34
CA ARG A 157 26.30 -12.81 25.10
C ARG A 157 27.48 -11.96 24.63
N ALA A 158 27.48 -11.47 23.40
CA ALA A 158 28.51 -10.59 22.86
C ALA A 158 28.24 -9.12 23.22
N PHE A 159 28.04 -8.85 24.52
CA PHE A 159 27.58 -7.55 25.01
C PHE A 159 28.57 -6.41 24.75
N GLU A 160 29.88 -6.70 24.72
CA GLU A 160 30.93 -5.72 24.41
C GLU A 160 30.73 -5.11 23.01
N LYS A 161 30.43 -5.94 22.00
CA LYS A 161 30.14 -5.48 20.63
C LYS A 161 28.89 -4.58 20.56
N TYR A 162 27.91 -4.85 21.42
CA TYR A 162 26.73 -3.99 21.55
C TYR A 162 27.08 -2.64 22.16
N LEU A 163 27.90 -2.62 23.22
CA LEU A 163 28.37 -1.38 23.83
C LEU A 163 29.21 -0.54 22.86
N ASP A 164 30.08 -1.16 22.07
CA ASP A 164 30.83 -0.46 21.01
C ASP A 164 29.90 0.17 19.96
N SER A 165 28.85 -0.56 19.59
CA SER A 165 27.84 -0.06 18.65
C SER A 165 27.01 1.08 19.26
N VAL A 166 26.73 1.04 20.56
CA VAL A 166 26.03 2.12 21.28
C VAL A 166 26.89 3.37 21.36
N LYS A 167 28.18 3.26 21.66
CA LYS A 167 29.12 4.39 21.67
C LYS A 167 29.15 5.10 20.31
N LEU A 168 29.22 4.31 19.22
CA LEU A 168 29.13 4.84 17.86
C LEU A 168 27.82 5.61 17.61
N TYR A 169 26.69 5.07 18.07
CA TYR A 169 25.39 5.73 17.92
C TYR A 169 25.27 7.01 18.76
N LYS A 170 25.91 7.03 19.93
CA LYS A 170 25.95 8.21 20.80
C LYS A 170 26.64 9.38 20.15
N GLU A 171 27.75 9.10 19.47
CA GLU A 171 28.54 10.09 18.73
C GLU A 171 27.86 10.48 17.41
N ASN A 172 27.18 9.53 16.76
CA ASN A 172 26.55 9.73 15.45
C ASN A 172 25.03 9.88 15.54
N LYS A 173 24.57 11.13 15.69
CA LYS A 173 23.14 11.48 15.69
C LYS A 173 22.40 11.05 14.43
N LYS A 174 23.08 10.97 13.27
CA LYS A 174 22.47 10.57 12.00
C LYS A 174 22.07 9.10 12.03
N LEU A 175 22.95 8.22 12.49
CA LEU A 175 22.66 6.78 12.69
C LEU A 175 21.47 6.56 13.63
N THR A 176 21.47 7.27 14.76
CA THR A 176 20.35 7.23 15.72
C THR A 176 19.03 7.65 15.06
N LYS A 177 19.04 8.72 14.27
CA LYS A 177 17.86 9.18 13.51
C LYS A 177 17.41 8.15 12.47
N SER A 178 18.33 7.57 11.70
CA SER A 178 18.01 6.55 10.68
C SER A 178 17.37 5.30 11.29
N LEU A 179 17.87 4.83 12.44
CA LEU A 179 17.29 3.68 13.14
C LEU A 179 15.89 3.98 13.70
N GLN A 180 15.67 5.19 14.23
CA GLN A 180 14.34 5.64 14.65
C GLN A 180 13.39 5.78 13.46
N GLU A 181 13.87 6.34 12.35
CA GLU A 181 13.11 6.49 11.12
C GLU A 181 12.70 5.14 10.55
N PHE A 182 13.58 4.14 10.61
CA PHE A 182 13.26 2.77 10.21
C PHE A 182 12.14 2.18 11.08
N LEU A 183 12.25 2.33 12.40
CA LEU A 183 11.26 1.84 13.35
C LEU A 183 9.89 2.50 13.13
N ASN A 184 9.87 3.82 12.99
CA ASN A 184 8.65 4.57 12.74
C ASN A 184 8.05 4.17 11.41
N TRP A 185 8.85 4.09 10.35
CA TRP A 185 8.37 3.74 9.02
C TRP A 185 7.77 2.33 8.97
N ILE A 186 8.40 1.32 9.57
CA ILE A 186 7.81 -0.03 9.64
C ILE A 186 6.54 -0.05 10.50
N THR A 187 6.46 0.76 11.57
CA THR A 187 5.32 0.78 12.49
C THR A 187 4.13 1.57 11.92
N GLU A 188 4.37 2.69 11.25
CA GLU A 188 3.33 3.50 10.59
C GLU A 188 2.56 2.66 9.56
N GLN A 189 3.26 1.84 8.78
CA GLN A 189 2.66 0.90 7.84
C GLN A 189 1.87 -0.24 8.50
N LYS A 190 1.92 -0.40 9.85
CA LYS A 190 1.06 -1.35 10.59
C LYS A 190 -0.30 -0.76 10.98
N THR A 191 -0.46 0.56 11.02
CA THR A 191 -1.59 1.22 11.73
C THR A 191 -2.69 1.78 10.82
N GLU A 192 -2.53 1.71 9.50
CA GLU A 192 -3.61 2.08 8.58
C GLU A 192 -4.65 0.94 8.48
N GLY A 193 -5.71 1.10 9.28
CA GLY A 193 -7.12 0.89 8.93
C GLY A 193 -7.56 -0.38 8.19
N ASP A 194 -8.40 -1.15 8.88
CA ASP A 194 -9.46 -2.06 8.42
C ASP A 194 -9.18 -3.04 7.26
N VAL A 195 -9.49 -4.30 7.54
CA VAL A 195 -9.13 -5.49 6.78
C VAL A 195 -9.67 -5.43 5.35
N THR A 196 -8.81 -5.11 4.38
CA THR A 196 -9.02 -5.38 2.96
C THR A 196 -7.79 -6.07 2.37
N GLU A 197 -8.02 -7.15 1.58
CA GLU A 197 -6.98 -7.98 0.94
C GLU A 197 -5.85 -7.21 0.20
N PRO A 198 -6.10 -6.06 -0.46
CA PRO A 198 -5.03 -5.32 -1.13
C PRO A 198 -3.98 -4.75 -0.17
N LEU A 199 -4.37 -4.38 1.06
CA LEU A 199 -3.47 -3.76 2.04
C LEU A 199 -2.51 -4.77 2.67
N ASN A 200 -2.96 -6.02 2.86
CA ASN A 200 -2.11 -7.11 3.34
C ASN A 200 -1.04 -7.50 2.31
N ALA A 201 -1.34 -7.43 1.01
CA ALA A 201 -0.36 -7.65 -0.05
C ALA A 201 0.73 -6.57 -0.07
N HIS A 202 0.36 -5.30 0.16
CA HIS A 202 1.33 -4.21 0.33
C HIS A 202 2.26 -4.43 1.53
N LYS A 203 1.68 -4.87 2.65
CA LYS A 203 2.41 -5.16 3.88
C LYS A 203 3.33 -6.37 3.74
N SER A 204 2.89 -7.44 3.06
CA SER A 204 3.76 -8.58 2.79
C SER A 204 4.93 -8.19 1.88
N GLU A 205 4.67 -7.43 0.81
CA GLU A 205 5.74 -7.00 -0.10
C GLU A 205 6.72 -6.02 0.55
N LEU A 206 6.24 -5.13 1.42
CA LEU A 206 7.10 -4.30 2.24
C LEU A 206 8.13 -5.14 3.03
N TYR A 207 7.66 -6.18 3.74
CA TYR A 207 8.55 -7.05 4.51
C TYR A 207 9.48 -7.89 3.61
N VAL A 208 9.03 -8.29 2.42
CA VAL A 208 9.89 -8.97 1.44
C VAL A 208 10.99 -8.03 0.95
N ILE A 209 10.67 -6.76 0.65
CA ILE A 209 11.67 -5.76 0.23
C ILE A 209 12.69 -5.51 1.34
N VAL A 210 12.22 -5.28 2.57
CA VAL A 210 13.10 -5.11 3.74
C VAL A 210 13.98 -6.35 3.95
N ALA A 211 13.41 -7.56 3.91
CA ALA A 211 14.18 -8.80 4.02
C ALA A 211 15.22 -8.94 2.92
N THR A 212 14.87 -8.59 1.68
CA THR A 212 15.78 -8.62 0.53
C THR A 212 16.97 -7.69 0.76
N GLU A 213 16.72 -6.46 1.21
CA GLU A 213 17.77 -5.48 1.48
C GLU A 213 18.69 -5.93 2.63
N ILE A 214 18.10 -6.46 3.70
CA ILE A 214 18.86 -7.02 4.82
C ILE A 214 19.74 -8.19 4.33
N ILE A 215 19.21 -9.08 3.49
CA ILE A 215 19.97 -10.21 2.94
C ILE A 215 21.12 -9.70 2.06
N GLU A 216 20.87 -8.78 1.13
CA GLU A 216 21.88 -8.22 0.22
C GLU A 216 23.05 -7.55 0.98
N ASN A 217 22.76 -6.85 2.08
CA ASN A 217 23.78 -6.20 2.90
C ASN A 217 24.55 -7.15 3.84
N LEU A 218 24.04 -8.36 4.09
CA LEU A 218 24.59 -9.26 5.12
C LEU A 218 25.14 -10.58 4.58
N ILE A 219 24.84 -10.96 3.34
CA ILE A 219 25.18 -12.29 2.81
C ILE A 219 26.69 -12.54 2.74
N THR A 220 27.49 -11.50 2.53
CA THR A 220 28.97 -11.56 2.48
C THR A 220 29.62 -11.44 3.85
N ILE A 221 28.85 -11.14 4.89
CA ILE A 221 29.33 -10.93 6.26
C ILE A 221 29.30 -12.24 7.03
N ASP A 222 30.33 -12.44 7.87
CA ASP A 222 30.38 -13.60 8.78
C ASP A 222 29.12 -13.65 9.64
N LYS A 223 28.60 -14.87 9.82
CA LYS A 223 27.33 -15.12 10.51
C LYS A 223 27.28 -14.44 11.88
N ASN A 224 28.39 -14.43 12.63
CA ASN A 224 28.45 -13.88 13.98
C ASN A 224 28.62 -12.34 14.00
N ASP A 225 28.83 -11.70 12.86
CA ASP A 225 28.95 -10.23 12.79
C ASP A 225 27.74 -9.57 12.13
N ARG A 226 26.81 -10.35 11.60
CA ARG A 226 25.65 -9.84 10.83
C ARG A 226 24.78 -8.86 11.60
N ILE A 227 24.44 -9.13 12.86
CA ILE A 227 23.57 -8.22 13.63
C ILE A 227 24.26 -6.86 13.88
N PHE A 228 25.57 -6.89 14.17
CA PHE A 228 26.34 -5.69 14.43
C PHE A 228 26.55 -4.89 13.14
N ASN A 229 26.79 -5.57 12.01
CA ASN A 229 26.89 -4.93 10.71
C ASN A 229 25.55 -4.32 10.26
N LEU A 230 24.43 -5.02 10.52
CA LEU A 230 23.09 -4.51 10.25
C LEU A 230 22.82 -3.21 11.02
N ILE A 231 23.15 -3.19 12.31
CA ILE A 231 23.01 -2.00 13.16
C ILE A 231 23.91 -0.87 12.65
N LYS A 232 25.15 -1.15 12.24
CA LYS A 232 26.08 -0.13 11.73
C LYS A 232 25.69 0.43 10.36
N ASN A 233 25.06 -0.38 9.50
CA ASN A 233 24.72 -0.01 8.13
C ASN A 233 23.22 0.25 7.92
N ILE A 234 22.46 0.49 9.00
CA ILE A 234 21.00 0.68 8.91
C ILE A 234 20.61 1.83 7.99
N GLU A 235 21.46 2.86 7.87
CA GLU A 235 21.21 4.01 7.00
C GLU A 235 21.09 3.58 5.53
N ASN A 236 21.97 2.71 5.05
CA ASN A 236 21.90 2.22 3.68
C ASN A 236 20.65 1.37 3.50
N VAL A 237 20.42 0.44 4.43
CA VAL A 237 19.26 -0.46 4.41
C VAL A 237 17.95 0.33 4.33
N ILE A 238 17.76 1.38 5.15
CA ILE A 238 16.52 2.16 5.11
C ILE A 238 16.38 2.95 3.80
N ASN A 239 17.45 3.56 3.30
CA ASN A 239 17.41 4.35 2.07
C ASN A 239 17.08 3.47 0.87
N ASP A 240 17.76 2.32 0.73
CA ASP A 240 17.57 1.39 -0.37
C ASP A 240 16.18 0.73 -0.30
N THR A 241 15.73 0.37 0.91
CA THR A 241 14.37 -0.12 1.13
C THR A 241 13.32 0.91 0.70
N LYS A 242 13.47 2.18 1.09
CA LYS A 242 12.52 3.24 0.72
C LYS A 242 12.49 3.47 -0.78
N SER A 243 13.64 3.48 -1.45
CA SER A 243 13.71 3.60 -2.91
C SER A 243 13.03 2.41 -3.60
N LYS A 244 13.34 1.17 -3.20
CA LYS A 244 12.71 -0.05 -3.74
C LYS A 244 11.19 -0.07 -3.49
N TYR A 245 10.75 0.32 -2.30
CA TYR A 245 9.32 0.40 -1.98
C TYR A 245 8.59 1.49 -2.77
N SER A 246 9.23 2.65 -2.99
CA SER A 246 8.66 3.71 -3.84
C SER A 246 8.46 3.21 -5.28
N LEU A 247 9.46 2.52 -5.84
CA LEU A 247 9.34 1.92 -7.18
C LEU A 247 8.21 0.90 -7.25
N TYR A 248 8.11 0.02 -6.25
CA TYR A 248 7.00 -0.94 -6.15
C TYR A 248 5.62 -0.24 -6.11
N LEU A 249 5.49 0.83 -5.32
CA LEU A 249 4.24 1.59 -5.27
C LEU A 249 3.92 2.27 -6.60
N ASP A 250 4.92 2.74 -7.33
CA ASP A 250 4.72 3.38 -8.63
C ASP A 250 4.35 2.36 -9.72
N ASP A 251 5.00 1.19 -9.76
CA ASP A 251 4.63 0.07 -10.63
C ASP A 251 3.22 -0.44 -10.31
N PHE A 252 2.87 -0.54 -9.04
CA PHE A 252 1.54 -0.97 -8.62
C PHE A 252 0.45 0.03 -9.03
N LYS A 253 0.70 1.34 -8.83
CA LYS A 253 -0.20 2.40 -9.33
C LYS A 253 -0.32 2.29 -10.85
N TYR A 254 0.79 2.12 -11.56
CA TYR A 254 0.81 1.98 -13.01
C TYR A 254 -0.05 0.78 -13.47
N SER A 255 0.13 -0.39 -12.86
CA SER A 255 -0.67 -1.60 -13.15
C SER A 255 -2.17 -1.36 -12.93
N LYS A 256 -2.56 -0.72 -11.81
CA LYS A 256 -3.96 -0.36 -11.54
C LYS A 256 -4.53 0.60 -12.60
N PHE A 257 -3.72 1.55 -13.08
CA PHE A 257 -4.13 2.45 -14.15
C PHE A 257 -4.31 1.72 -15.48
N ILE A 258 -3.43 0.78 -15.82
CA ILE A 258 -3.56 -0.07 -17.01
C ILE A 258 -4.83 -0.93 -16.92
N GLU A 259 -5.10 -1.55 -15.78
CA GLU A 259 -6.32 -2.32 -15.56
C GLU A 259 -7.58 -1.45 -15.76
N LYS A 260 -7.56 -0.22 -15.23
CA LYS A 260 -8.64 0.75 -15.43
C LYS A 260 -8.81 1.16 -16.91
N ILE A 261 -7.71 1.34 -17.64
CA ILE A 261 -7.72 1.61 -19.09
C ILE A 261 -8.39 0.44 -19.83
N ASN A 262 -7.95 -0.78 -19.57
CA ASN A 262 -8.46 -1.98 -20.23
C ASN A 262 -9.96 -2.17 -19.93
N LYS A 263 -10.35 -2.04 -18.66
CA LYS A 263 -11.75 -2.14 -18.24
C LYS A 263 -12.63 -1.11 -18.95
N HIS A 264 -12.24 0.15 -19.00
CA HIS A 264 -13.03 1.16 -19.69
C HIS A 264 -13.06 0.97 -21.21
N SER A 265 -11.95 0.55 -21.82
CA SER A 265 -11.91 0.19 -23.25
C SER A 265 -12.91 -0.92 -23.56
N GLU A 266 -12.92 -1.98 -22.74
CA GLU A 266 -13.84 -3.10 -22.87
C GLU A 266 -15.30 -2.66 -22.64
N GLU A 267 -15.57 -1.85 -21.61
CA GLU A 267 -16.90 -1.27 -21.37
C GLU A 267 -17.40 -0.46 -22.58
N PHE A 268 -16.53 0.35 -23.19
CA PHE A 268 -16.89 1.11 -24.41
C PHE A 268 -17.11 0.20 -25.61
N LEU A 269 -16.27 -0.82 -25.80
CA LEU A 269 -16.46 -1.80 -26.87
C LEU A 269 -17.79 -2.54 -26.71
N ASN A 270 -18.13 -2.95 -25.48
CA ASN A 270 -19.38 -3.62 -25.15
C ASN A 270 -20.59 -2.71 -25.38
N LYS A 271 -20.51 -1.43 -25.02
CA LYS A 271 -21.54 -0.43 -25.34
C LYS A 271 -21.74 -0.29 -26.85
N VAL A 272 -20.66 -0.21 -27.63
CA VAL A 272 -20.73 -0.14 -29.10
C VAL A 272 -21.36 -1.42 -29.67
N ASN A 273 -20.92 -2.59 -29.21
CA ASN A 273 -21.46 -3.88 -29.64
C ASN A 273 -22.97 -3.99 -29.36
N LYS A 274 -23.40 -3.53 -28.19
CA LYS A 274 -24.81 -3.52 -27.80
C LYS A 274 -25.63 -2.65 -28.76
N VAL A 275 -25.21 -1.41 -29.00
CA VAL A 275 -25.92 -0.51 -29.94
C VAL A 275 -26.06 -1.13 -31.33
N ILE A 276 -25.00 -1.79 -31.82
CA ILE A 276 -25.01 -2.47 -33.13
C ILE A 276 -25.96 -3.68 -33.13
N THR A 277 -25.96 -4.48 -32.06
CA THR A 277 -26.81 -5.69 -31.96
C THR A 277 -28.29 -5.32 -31.84
N ASP A 278 -28.58 -4.23 -31.11
CA ASP A 278 -29.93 -3.69 -30.97
C ASP A 278 -30.47 -3.22 -32.34
N LEU A 279 -29.63 -2.65 -33.22
CA LEU A 279 -29.99 -2.36 -34.62
C LEU A 279 -30.45 -3.60 -35.37
N GLN A 280 -29.61 -4.65 -35.36
CA GLN A 280 -29.84 -5.84 -36.17
C GLN A 280 -31.17 -6.47 -35.78
N SER A 281 -31.44 -6.54 -34.48
CA SER A 281 -32.70 -7.07 -33.93
C SER A 281 -33.91 -6.23 -34.34
N GLN A 282 -33.81 -4.90 -34.25
CA GLN A 282 -34.91 -4.00 -34.63
C GLN A 282 -35.19 -4.00 -36.14
N ILE A 283 -34.17 -4.08 -36.98
CA ILE A 283 -34.34 -4.15 -38.44
C ILE A 283 -34.95 -5.50 -38.84
N LEU A 284 -34.55 -6.61 -38.22
CA LEU A 284 -35.08 -7.96 -38.52
C LEU A 284 -36.54 -8.15 -38.08
N ALA A 285 -36.97 -7.49 -37.00
CA ALA A 285 -38.31 -7.70 -36.44
C ALA A 285 -39.44 -7.17 -37.33
N ILE A 286 -39.20 -6.19 -38.19
CA ILE A 286 -40.28 -5.45 -38.84
C ILE A 286 -40.73 -6.04 -40.20
N PRO A 287 -39.87 -6.62 -41.05
CA PRO A 287 -40.32 -7.37 -42.25
C PRO A 287 -41.32 -8.50 -41.92
N LEU A 288 -41.16 -9.13 -40.76
CA LEU A 288 -42.09 -10.14 -40.25
C LEU A 288 -43.48 -9.53 -39.97
N THR A 289 -43.52 -8.35 -39.37
CA THR A 289 -44.77 -7.62 -39.07
C THR A 289 -45.51 -7.20 -40.35
N ILE A 290 -44.79 -6.75 -41.39
CA ILE A 290 -45.40 -6.36 -42.67
C ILE A 290 -45.97 -7.57 -43.41
N SER A 291 -45.25 -8.70 -43.40
CA SER A 291 -45.69 -9.95 -44.01
C SER A 291 -46.95 -10.54 -43.35
N ALA A 292 -47.21 -10.20 -42.09
CA ALA A 292 -48.46 -10.58 -41.41
C ALA A 292 -49.67 -9.75 -41.91
N ILE A 293 -49.45 -8.49 -42.30
CA ILE A 293 -50.51 -7.56 -42.73
C ILE A 293 -51.05 -7.94 -44.11
N THR A 294 -50.24 -8.58 -44.97
CA THR A 294 -50.66 -9.02 -46.31
C THR A 294 -51.65 -10.18 -46.32
N PHE A 295 -51.83 -10.90 -45.21
CA PHE A 295 -52.80 -12.00 -45.11
C PHE A 295 -54.27 -11.53 -44.99
N PHE A 296 -54.53 -10.24 -44.76
CA PHE A 296 -55.84 -9.77 -44.29
C PHE A 296 -56.69 -8.96 -45.31
N LYS A 297 -56.34 -8.82 -46.60
CA LYS A 297 -57.00 -7.80 -47.46
C LYS A 297 -57.30 -8.16 -48.93
N ASP A 298 -58.35 -7.49 -49.42
CA ASP A 298 -58.96 -7.52 -50.77
C ASP A 298 -57.96 -7.40 -51.93
N PRO A 299 -58.06 -8.28 -52.96
CA PRO A 299 -57.09 -8.42 -54.06
C PRO A 299 -56.84 -7.13 -54.86
N ASP A 300 -57.83 -6.25 -55.00
CA ASP A 300 -57.76 -5.09 -55.90
C ASP A 300 -56.99 -3.88 -55.31
N LYS A 301 -56.79 -3.83 -53.98
CA LYS A 301 -56.09 -2.72 -53.30
C LYS A 301 -54.87 -3.16 -52.49
N VAL A 302 -54.52 -4.45 -52.56
CA VAL A 302 -53.39 -5.03 -51.81
C VAL A 302 -52.10 -4.23 -52.05
N ASN A 303 -51.82 -3.84 -53.30
CA ASN A 303 -50.58 -3.19 -53.67
C ASN A 303 -50.38 -1.83 -52.97
N THR A 304 -51.42 -0.99 -52.92
CA THR A 304 -51.37 0.32 -52.24
C THR A 304 -51.19 0.18 -50.73
N TYR A 305 -51.86 -0.79 -50.10
CA TYR A 305 -51.69 -1.04 -48.66
C TYR A 305 -50.31 -1.60 -48.33
N ILE A 306 -49.71 -2.42 -49.21
CA ILE A 306 -48.34 -2.91 -49.08
C ILE A 306 -47.36 -1.73 -49.12
N TYR A 307 -47.44 -0.86 -50.13
CA TYR A 307 -46.54 0.29 -50.22
C TYR A 307 -46.71 1.27 -49.05
N ALA A 308 -47.94 1.49 -48.57
CA ALA A 308 -48.19 2.33 -47.41
C ALA A 308 -47.60 1.73 -46.11
N GLY A 309 -47.76 0.42 -45.90
CA GLY A 309 -47.16 -0.29 -44.76
C GLY A 309 -45.63 -0.29 -44.83
N PHE A 310 -45.07 -0.47 -46.03
CA PHE A 310 -43.63 -0.41 -46.26
C PHE A 310 -43.07 1.00 -46.03
N LEU A 311 -43.82 2.05 -46.36
CA LEU A 311 -43.42 3.44 -46.11
C LEU A 311 -43.35 3.76 -44.60
N VAL A 312 -44.33 3.29 -43.81
CA VAL A 312 -44.28 3.43 -42.34
C VAL A 312 -43.08 2.66 -41.75
N TYR A 313 -42.80 1.47 -42.26
CA TYR A 313 -41.61 0.71 -41.87
C TYR A 313 -40.31 1.45 -42.15
N LEU A 314 -40.15 1.98 -43.36
CA LEU A 314 -38.94 2.72 -43.75
C LEU A 314 -38.71 3.94 -42.85
N MET A 315 -39.78 4.63 -42.43
CA MET A 315 -39.70 5.73 -41.47
C MET A 315 -39.25 5.27 -40.08
N MET A 316 -39.77 4.13 -39.58
CA MET A 316 -39.36 3.57 -38.29
C MET A 316 -37.89 3.12 -38.29
N VAL A 317 -37.43 2.47 -39.36
CA VAL A 317 -36.03 2.07 -39.51
C VAL A 317 -35.12 3.28 -39.61
N PHE A 318 -35.53 4.31 -40.36
CA PHE A 318 -34.79 5.56 -40.44
C PHE A 318 -34.65 6.24 -39.07
N TYR A 319 -35.74 6.32 -38.30
CA TYR A 319 -35.71 6.85 -36.93
C TYR A 319 -34.77 6.04 -36.01
N SER A 320 -34.85 4.70 -36.05
CA SER A 320 -33.94 3.84 -35.28
C SER A 320 -32.48 4.06 -35.67
N GLY A 321 -32.17 4.17 -36.97
CA GLY A 321 -30.82 4.48 -37.46
C GLY A 321 -30.28 5.82 -36.94
N CYS A 322 -31.13 6.86 -36.94
CA CYS A 322 -30.79 8.17 -36.38
C CYS A 322 -30.51 8.11 -34.87
N GLN A 323 -31.38 7.42 -34.10
CA GLN A 323 -31.20 7.25 -32.66
C GLN A 323 -29.87 6.56 -32.31
N GLN A 324 -29.44 5.61 -33.14
CA GLN A 324 -28.19 4.90 -32.92
C GLN A 324 -26.96 5.68 -33.35
N ALA A 325 -27.04 6.45 -34.43
CA ALA A 325 -26.01 7.40 -34.80
C ALA A 325 -25.74 8.39 -33.65
N TYR A 326 -26.80 8.84 -32.97
CA TYR A 326 -26.70 9.65 -31.76
C TYR A 326 -26.01 8.90 -30.61
N ASN A 327 -26.43 7.68 -30.28
CA ASN A 327 -25.82 6.87 -29.21
C ASN A 327 -24.32 6.60 -29.45
N LEU A 328 -23.93 6.26 -30.68
CA LEU A 328 -22.52 6.07 -31.05
C LEU A 328 -21.70 7.35 -30.93
N THR A 329 -22.30 8.49 -31.29
CA THR A 329 -21.67 9.80 -31.11
C THR A 329 -21.48 10.13 -29.64
N HIS A 330 -22.46 9.82 -28.79
CA HIS A 330 -22.36 10.01 -27.34
C HIS A 330 -21.25 9.14 -26.72
N ILE A 331 -21.11 7.88 -27.15
CA ILE A 331 -19.98 7.03 -26.73
C ILE A 331 -18.64 7.65 -27.14
N ARG A 332 -18.55 8.20 -28.35
CA ARG A 332 -17.34 8.89 -28.83
C ARG A 332 -16.99 10.12 -27.98
N ILE A 333 -18.01 10.88 -27.53
CA ILE A 333 -17.82 12.01 -26.61
C ILE A 333 -17.32 11.52 -25.25
N GLN A 334 -17.89 10.44 -24.70
CA GLN A 334 -17.42 9.84 -23.43
C GLN A 334 -15.96 9.41 -23.52
N ILE A 335 -15.53 8.84 -24.65
CA ILE A 335 -14.14 8.48 -24.92
C ILE A 335 -13.22 9.72 -24.90
N LYS A 336 -13.64 10.82 -25.55
CA LYS A 336 -12.87 12.09 -25.56
C LYS A 336 -12.79 12.69 -24.15
N GLN A 337 -13.89 12.70 -23.41
CA GLN A 337 -13.95 13.18 -22.03
C GLN A 337 -13.09 12.35 -21.08
N PHE A 338 -13.02 11.02 -21.25
CA PHE A 338 -12.13 10.18 -20.46
C PHE A 338 -10.66 10.57 -20.69
N ASN A 339 -10.28 10.82 -21.94
CA ASN A 339 -8.92 11.25 -22.30
C ASN A 339 -8.55 12.62 -21.70
N GLU A 340 -9.50 13.56 -21.62
CA GLU A 340 -9.28 14.90 -21.08
C GLU A 340 -9.35 14.94 -19.54
N SER A 341 -10.33 14.23 -18.94
CA SER A 341 -10.58 14.26 -17.50
C SER A 341 -9.62 13.39 -16.70
N ALA A 342 -9.10 12.31 -17.28
CA ALA A 342 -8.21 11.38 -16.59
C ALA A 342 -6.78 11.90 -16.40
N LYS A 343 -6.41 13.07 -16.96
CA LYS A 343 -5.05 13.65 -16.93
C LYS A 343 -3.96 12.58 -17.09
N LEU A 344 -4.13 11.71 -18.08
CA LEU A 344 -3.25 10.54 -18.25
C LEU A 344 -1.79 11.00 -18.40
N PRO A 345 -0.86 10.43 -17.63
CA PRO A 345 0.58 10.58 -17.87
C PRO A 345 0.92 10.29 -19.33
N LYS A 346 1.95 10.93 -19.87
CA LYS A 346 2.29 10.82 -21.30
C LYS A 346 2.51 9.37 -21.72
N GLU A 347 3.12 8.53 -20.87
CA GLU A 347 3.33 7.10 -21.14
C GLU A 347 2.03 6.28 -21.18
N LEU A 348 1.00 6.66 -20.41
CA LEU A 348 -0.30 5.99 -20.39
C LEU A 348 -1.22 6.46 -21.51
N SER A 349 -0.99 7.68 -22.03
CA SER A 349 -1.74 8.21 -23.17
C SER A 349 -1.52 7.41 -24.45
N THR A 350 -0.32 6.82 -24.62
CA THR A 350 -0.01 5.95 -25.75
C THR A 350 -0.71 4.61 -25.65
N GLU A 351 -0.76 4.01 -24.46
CA GLU A 351 -1.45 2.73 -24.25
C GLU A 351 -2.97 2.89 -24.39
N TRP A 352 -3.54 3.98 -23.85
CA TRP A 352 -4.95 4.34 -24.06
C TRP A 352 -5.30 4.48 -25.55
N LYS A 353 -4.46 5.19 -26.32
CA LYS A 353 -4.65 5.36 -27.78
C LYS A 353 -4.65 4.03 -28.52
N LYS A 354 -3.80 3.09 -28.10
CA LYS A 354 -3.71 1.75 -28.68
C LYS A 354 -4.96 0.93 -28.37
N GLU A 355 -5.40 0.89 -27.11
CA GLU A 355 -6.58 0.14 -26.67
C GLU A 355 -7.89 0.68 -27.25
N ILE A 356 -8.02 2.01 -27.39
CA ILE A 356 -9.25 2.64 -27.91
C ILE A 356 -9.34 2.68 -29.44
N LYS A 357 -8.23 2.43 -30.14
CA LYS A 357 -8.16 2.39 -31.61
C LYS A 357 -9.21 1.44 -32.23
N PRO A 358 -9.35 0.16 -31.80
CA PRO A 358 -10.37 -0.74 -32.33
C PRO A 358 -11.79 -0.22 -32.09
N VAL A 359 -12.08 0.37 -30.92
CA VAL A 359 -13.39 0.94 -30.60
C VAL A 359 -13.73 2.09 -31.55
N ASN A 360 -12.80 3.04 -31.73
CA ASN A 360 -12.99 4.18 -32.65
C ASN A 360 -13.15 3.74 -34.11
N GLN A 361 -12.37 2.74 -34.55
CA GLN A 361 -12.48 2.19 -35.90
C GLN A 361 -13.85 1.52 -36.11
N LYS A 362 -14.36 0.79 -35.11
CA LYS A 362 -15.68 0.17 -35.15
C LYS A 362 -16.81 1.19 -35.20
N ILE A 363 -16.74 2.25 -34.38
CA ILE A 363 -17.69 3.37 -34.41
C ILE A 363 -17.71 4.01 -35.80
N LEU A 364 -16.54 4.31 -36.38
CA LEU A 364 -16.44 4.96 -37.68
C LEU A 364 -16.99 4.08 -38.81
N CYS A 365 -16.63 2.80 -38.83
CA CYS A 365 -17.15 1.84 -39.80
C CYS A 365 -18.68 1.74 -39.73
N HIS A 366 -19.24 1.66 -38.52
CA HIS A 366 -20.69 1.58 -38.35
C HIS A 366 -21.41 2.90 -38.69
N GLN A 367 -20.81 4.06 -38.41
CA GLN A 367 -21.34 5.36 -38.84
C GLN A 367 -21.41 5.47 -40.38
N ILE A 368 -20.39 4.97 -41.09
CA ILE A 368 -20.41 4.90 -42.56
C ILE A 368 -21.48 3.92 -43.05
N PHE A 369 -21.63 2.77 -42.39
CA PHE A 369 -22.69 1.82 -42.72
C PHE A 369 -24.08 2.45 -42.57
N LEU A 370 -24.37 3.12 -41.45
CA LEU A 370 -25.63 3.82 -41.23
C LEU A 370 -25.91 4.89 -42.28
N LEU A 371 -24.87 5.59 -42.75
CA LEU A 371 -24.98 6.55 -43.84
C LEU A 371 -25.44 5.88 -45.15
N ILE A 372 -24.82 4.77 -45.52
CA ILE A 372 -25.18 4.01 -46.73
C ILE A 372 -26.63 3.49 -46.62
N VAL A 373 -27.00 2.93 -45.47
CA VAL A 373 -28.36 2.43 -45.22
C VAL A 373 -29.38 3.57 -45.28
N SER A 374 -29.06 4.73 -44.71
CA SER A 374 -29.92 5.92 -44.77
C SER A 374 -30.18 6.38 -46.20
N LEU A 375 -29.16 6.38 -47.06
CA LEU A 375 -29.32 6.74 -48.48
C LEU A 375 -30.21 5.73 -49.21
N PHE A 376 -30.02 4.44 -48.93
CA PHE A 376 -30.84 3.37 -49.49
C PHE A 376 -32.31 3.47 -49.06
N ILE A 377 -32.57 3.74 -47.78
CA ILE A 377 -33.94 3.98 -47.28
C ILE A 377 -34.57 5.18 -47.97
N GLY A 378 -33.85 6.29 -48.14
CA GLY A 378 -34.34 7.47 -48.85
C GLY A 378 -34.75 7.16 -50.30
N PHE A 379 -33.95 6.34 -51.00
CA PHE A 379 -34.30 5.85 -52.33
C PHE A 379 -35.59 5.01 -52.32
N LEU A 380 -35.72 4.07 -51.39
CA LEU A 380 -36.91 3.22 -51.28
C LEU A 380 -38.18 4.00 -50.95
N ILE A 381 -38.10 5.00 -50.06
CA ILE A 381 -39.22 5.92 -49.77
C ILE A 381 -39.67 6.61 -51.07
N GLY A 382 -38.72 7.05 -51.89
CA GLY A 382 -38.96 7.59 -53.22
C GLY A 382 -39.79 6.69 -54.12
N VAL A 383 -39.37 5.42 -54.23
CA VAL A 383 -40.07 4.41 -55.02
C VAL A 383 -41.48 4.16 -54.50
N CYS A 384 -41.68 4.12 -53.17
CA CYS A 384 -43.01 3.93 -52.57
C CYS A 384 -43.94 5.11 -52.89
N ILE A 385 -43.44 6.34 -52.82
CA ILE A 385 -44.22 7.55 -53.11
C ILE A 385 -44.69 7.57 -54.57
N ILE A 386 -43.85 7.13 -55.51
CA ILE A 386 -44.20 7.07 -56.94
C ILE A 386 -45.34 6.07 -57.21
N ASN A 387 -45.34 4.93 -56.52
CA ASN A 387 -46.31 3.84 -56.75
C ASN A 387 -47.64 4.00 -55.99
N ILE A 388 -47.78 5.03 -55.14
CA ILE A 388 -49.03 5.34 -54.44
C ILE A 388 -49.68 6.54 -55.13
N ASP A 389 -50.69 6.32 -55.98
CA ASP A 389 -51.33 7.35 -56.82
C ASP A 389 -51.73 8.62 -56.05
N PHE A 390 -52.28 8.45 -54.84
CA PHE A 390 -52.64 9.57 -53.96
C PHE A 390 -51.42 10.42 -53.55
N LEU A 391 -50.32 9.77 -53.15
CA LEU A 391 -49.09 10.46 -52.76
C LEU A 391 -48.38 11.01 -53.99
N PHE A 392 -48.34 10.29 -55.10
CA PHE A 392 -47.80 10.77 -56.37
C PHE A 392 -48.52 12.03 -56.85
N SER A 393 -49.86 12.08 -56.76
CA SER A 393 -50.63 13.29 -57.08
C SER A 393 -50.39 14.46 -56.11
N LEU A 394 -50.14 14.17 -54.82
CA LEU A 394 -49.82 15.19 -53.82
C LEU A 394 -48.41 15.75 -54.02
N PHE A 395 -47.43 14.88 -54.28
CA PHE A 395 -46.03 15.23 -54.45
C PHE A 395 -45.70 15.76 -55.83
N SER A 396 -46.40 15.37 -56.91
CA SER A 396 -46.17 15.93 -58.25
C SER A 396 -46.46 17.43 -58.37
N LYS A 397 -47.27 18.00 -57.45
CA LYS A 397 -47.46 19.45 -57.32
C LYS A 397 -46.25 20.16 -56.70
N ILE A 398 -45.40 19.42 -55.99
CA ILE A 398 -44.15 19.89 -55.40
C ILE A 398 -43.04 19.45 -56.35
N ASN A 399 -42.25 20.38 -56.88
CA ASN A 399 -41.17 20.03 -57.81
C ASN A 399 -40.29 18.91 -57.19
N TYR A 400 -40.28 17.71 -57.78
CA TYR A 400 -39.65 16.49 -57.22
C TYR A 400 -38.20 16.72 -56.83
N PHE A 401 -37.50 17.57 -57.61
CA PHE A 401 -36.13 17.97 -57.35
C PHE A 401 -35.98 18.71 -56.02
N TYR A 402 -36.98 19.51 -55.64
CA TYR A 402 -36.99 20.31 -54.41
C TYR A 402 -37.26 19.46 -53.17
N PHE A 403 -38.20 18.50 -53.24
CA PHE A 403 -38.47 17.60 -52.11
C PHE A 403 -37.29 16.65 -51.84
N PHE A 404 -36.76 16.02 -52.89
CA PHE A 404 -35.56 15.20 -52.75
C PHE A 404 -34.35 16.03 -52.32
N SER A 405 -34.18 17.25 -52.85
CA SER A 405 -33.12 18.14 -52.39
C SER A 405 -33.28 18.52 -50.93
N ILE A 406 -34.50 18.75 -50.42
CA ILE A 406 -34.73 19.06 -49.00
C ILE A 406 -34.45 17.84 -48.12
N VAL A 407 -34.94 16.65 -48.46
CA VAL A 407 -34.66 15.43 -47.68
C VAL A 407 -33.18 15.10 -47.70
N PHE A 408 -32.52 15.26 -48.86
CA PHE A 408 -31.09 15.10 -49.02
C PHE A 408 -30.31 16.17 -48.25
N PHE A 409 -30.72 17.44 -48.28
CA PHE A 409 -30.14 18.52 -47.49
C PHE A 409 -30.38 18.33 -45.99
N CYS A 410 -31.51 17.79 -45.57
CA CYS A 410 -31.76 17.46 -44.16
C CYS A 410 -30.88 16.31 -43.70
N CYS A 411 -30.69 15.28 -44.54
CA CYS A 411 -29.74 14.19 -44.27
C CYS A 411 -28.30 14.73 -44.22
N ILE A 412 -27.89 15.57 -45.17
CA ILE A 412 -26.57 16.20 -45.20
C ILE A 412 -26.39 17.18 -44.03
N ALA A 413 -27.39 17.98 -43.68
CA ALA A 413 -27.34 18.92 -42.57
C ALA A 413 -27.25 18.18 -41.23
N TYR A 414 -27.99 17.08 -41.07
CA TYR A 414 -27.85 16.18 -39.93
C TYR A 414 -26.44 15.59 -39.83
N LEU A 415 -25.87 15.16 -40.97
CA LEU A 415 -24.48 14.68 -41.03
C LEU A 415 -23.44 15.78 -40.80
N LEU A 416 -23.71 17.02 -41.22
CA LEU A 416 -22.85 18.18 -40.98
C LEU A 416 -22.91 18.64 -39.53
N ILE A 417 -24.06 18.53 -38.87
CA ILE A 417 -24.20 18.75 -37.42
C ILE A 417 -23.39 17.68 -36.67
N ILE A 418 -23.47 16.42 -37.09
CA ILE A 418 -22.63 15.32 -36.56
C ILE A 418 -21.13 15.57 -36.84
N LYS A 419 -20.77 16.14 -38.00
CA LYS A 419 -19.39 16.49 -38.36
C LYS A 419 -18.89 17.74 -37.62
N ASN A 420 -19.74 18.70 -37.26
CA ASN A 420 -19.34 19.89 -36.51
C ASN A 420 -19.17 19.63 -35.01
N LEU A 421 -19.78 18.57 -34.48
CA LEU A 421 -19.46 17.99 -33.15
C LEU A 421 -18.05 17.34 -33.08
N LYS A 422 -17.30 17.35 -34.20
CA LYS A 422 -15.95 16.78 -34.35
C LYS A 422 -14.83 17.76 -33.98
N ASN A 423 -15.11 19.05 -33.78
CA ASN A 423 -14.17 20.04 -33.24
C ASN A 423 -14.29 20.10 -31.73
#